data_AF-A0A0D2GQK7-F1
#
_entry.id   AF-A0A0D2GQK7-F1
#
_cell.length_a   1.000
_cell.length_b   1.000
_cell.length_c   1.000
_cell.angle_alpha   90.00
_cell.angle_beta   90.00
_cell.angle_gamma   90.00
#
_symmetry.space_group_name_H-M   'P 1'
#
loop_
_entity.id
_entity.type
_entity.pdbx_description
1 polymer ?
#
loop_
_entity_poly.entity_id
_entity_poly.type
_entity_poly.pdbx_seq_one_letter_code
_entity_poly.pdbx_strand_id
1 'polypeptide(L)'
;MNNHEWEDIDSDQFVISYELLALLKWIVEHDTDRMKKMIARALSNGLDSRLQRAKAEQELSSTNDEIHSIMIDFLVLLETCLAQAMNEQLVKKVVEHNLMPTIDHIDTQACDSATVRASVVSATNKNSTDNSVQHRQDTLYKELLKRWKPDKNYQIN
;
A
#
# COMPACT_ATOMS: atom_id res chain seq x y z
N MET A 1 24.85 50.22 -19.78
CA MET A 1 23.66 49.93 -18.97
C MET A 1 22.57 49.50 -19.94
N ASN A 2 22.26 48.20 -19.97
CA ASN A 2 20.96 47.69 -20.42
C ASN A 2 20.77 46.42 -19.59
N ASN A 3 19.76 46.48 -18.73
CA ASN A 3 19.43 45.46 -17.76
C ASN A 3 18.99 44.20 -18.50
N HIS A 4 19.59 43.07 -18.14
CA HIS A 4 19.09 41.75 -18.48
C HIS A 4 17.79 41.56 -17.71
N GLU A 5 16.66 41.56 -18.43
CA GLU A 5 15.42 40.99 -17.96
C GLU A 5 15.68 39.51 -17.69
N TRP A 6 15.70 39.14 -16.41
CA TRP A 6 15.51 37.75 -16.02
C TRP A 6 14.02 37.50 -16.20
N GLU A 7 13.66 36.74 -17.23
CA GLU A 7 12.35 36.12 -17.30
C GLU A 7 12.19 35.26 -16.04
N ASP A 8 11.25 35.65 -15.17
CA ASP A 8 10.71 34.77 -14.14
C ASP A 8 10.15 33.54 -14.86
N ILE A 9 10.92 32.47 -14.88
CA ILE A 9 10.41 31.14 -15.25
C ILE A 9 9.46 30.77 -14.12
N ASP A 10 8.16 30.93 -14.37
CA ASP A 10 7.06 30.48 -13.49
C ASP A 10 7.44 29.13 -12.86
N SER A 11 7.67 29.16 -11.55
CA SER A 11 8.16 28.02 -10.75
C SER A 11 7.04 27.04 -10.39
N ASP A 12 6.04 26.91 -11.26
CA ASP A 12 4.86 26.06 -11.06
C ASP A 12 5.06 24.67 -11.66
N GLN A 13 6.23 24.06 -11.39
CA GLN A 13 6.57 22.72 -11.86
C GLN A 13 6.42 21.70 -10.74
N PHE A 14 5.69 20.61 -11.01
CA PHE A 14 5.61 19.46 -10.11
C PHE A 14 6.76 18.48 -10.40
N VAL A 15 7.52 18.13 -9.37
CA VAL A 15 8.48 17.02 -9.44
C VAL A 15 7.76 15.76 -9.00
N ILE A 16 7.70 14.76 -9.87
CA ILE A 16 6.99 13.50 -9.65
C ILE A 16 7.95 12.32 -9.87
N SER A 17 7.87 11.30 -9.01
CA SER A 17 8.66 10.07 -9.17
C SER A 17 8.24 9.30 -10.42
N TYR A 18 9.20 8.57 -11.02
CA TYR A 18 8.95 7.81 -12.23
C TYR A 18 7.88 6.72 -12.01
N GLU A 19 7.89 6.09 -10.84
CA GLU A 19 6.95 5.06 -10.41
C GLU A 19 5.52 5.60 -10.36
N LEU A 20 5.34 6.83 -9.83
CA LEU A 20 4.04 7.48 -9.78
C LEU A 20 3.55 7.84 -11.20
N LEU A 21 4.45 8.34 -12.05
CA LEU A 21 4.13 8.62 -13.45
C LEU A 21 3.73 7.35 -14.21
N ALA A 22 4.44 6.25 -14.00
CA ALA A 22 4.12 4.95 -14.60
C ALA A 22 2.76 4.42 -14.11
N LEU A 23 2.45 4.58 -12.82
CA LEU A 23 1.14 4.24 -12.26
C LEU A 23 0.03 5.07 -12.92
N LEU A 24 0.18 6.39 -13.00
CA LEU A 24 -0.81 7.27 -13.60
C LEU A 24 -1.08 6.88 -15.05
N LYS A 25 -0.02 6.63 -15.84
CA LYS A 25 -0.14 6.14 -17.21
C LYS A 25 -0.90 4.81 -17.26
N TRP A 26 -0.53 3.85 -16.42
CA TRP A 26 -1.16 2.53 -16.38
C TRP A 26 -2.67 2.61 -16.09
N ILE A 27 -3.06 3.42 -15.10
CA ILE A 27 -4.46 3.62 -14.71
C ILE A 27 -5.26 4.23 -15.87
N VAL A 28 -4.70 5.23 -16.56
CA VAL A 28 -5.37 5.85 -17.72
C VAL A 28 -5.57 4.82 -18.85
N GLU A 29 -4.54 4.03 -19.15
CA GLU A 29 -4.60 3.07 -20.26
C GLU A 29 -5.52 1.87 -19.98
N HIS A 30 -5.61 1.41 -18.72
CA HIS A 30 -6.24 0.11 -18.41
C HIS A 30 -7.45 0.18 -17.47
N ASP A 31 -7.55 1.21 -16.62
CA ASP A 31 -8.56 1.28 -15.54
C ASP A 31 -9.57 2.43 -15.72
N THR A 32 -9.71 2.95 -16.95
CA THR A 32 -10.63 4.05 -17.27
C THR A 32 -12.07 3.79 -16.79
N ASP A 33 -12.59 2.57 -16.93
CA ASP A 33 -13.96 2.26 -16.50
C ASP A 33 -14.12 2.25 -14.97
N ARG A 34 -13.07 1.87 -14.24
CA ARG A 34 -13.06 1.94 -12.78
C ARG A 34 -13.01 3.40 -12.32
N MET A 35 -12.22 4.23 -13.00
CA MET A 35 -12.18 5.68 -12.77
C MET A 35 -13.55 6.33 -13.01
N LYS A 36 -14.23 6.01 -14.12
CA LYS A 36 -15.61 6.48 -14.38
C LYS A 36 -16.58 6.11 -13.27
N LYS A 37 -16.51 4.87 -12.77
CA LYS A 37 -17.35 4.41 -11.64
C LYS A 37 -17.06 5.17 -10.35
N MET A 38 -15.79 5.48 -10.07
CA MET A 38 -15.40 6.30 -8.92
C MET A 38 -15.95 7.72 -9.03
N ILE A 39 -15.82 8.35 -10.21
CA ILE A 39 -16.36 9.69 -10.47
C ILE A 39 -17.89 9.70 -10.33
N ALA A 40 -18.60 8.73 -10.93
CA ALA A 40 -20.05 8.62 -10.82
C ALA A 40 -20.51 8.50 -9.36
N ARG A 41 -19.79 7.72 -8.55
CA ARG A 41 -20.05 7.58 -7.11
C ARG A 41 -19.79 8.89 -6.36
N ALA A 42 -18.71 9.60 -6.68
CA ALA A 42 -18.41 10.88 -6.04
C ALA A 42 -19.51 11.92 -6.34
N LEU A 43 -19.97 11.97 -7.59
CA LEU A 43 -21.09 12.82 -8.03
C LEU A 43 -22.38 12.49 -7.27
N SER A 44 -22.74 11.20 -7.18
CA SER A 44 -23.93 10.77 -6.41
C SER A 44 -23.81 11.05 -4.92
N ASN A 45 -22.59 11.11 -4.38
CA ASN A 45 -22.32 11.35 -2.96
C ASN A 45 -22.17 12.84 -2.61
N GLY A 46 -22.71 13.72 -3.45
CA GLY A 46 -22.82 15.15 -3.15
C GLY A 46 -21.73 16.04 -3.74
N LEU A 47 -20.78 15.50 -4.53
CA LEU A 47 -19.84 16.35 -5.27
C LEU A 47 -20.58 17.26 -6.26
N ASP A 48 -21.61 16.75 -6.94
CA ASP A 48 -22.42 17.54 -7.87
C ASP A 48 -23.08 18.75 -7.18
N SER A 49 -23.68 18.53 -6.01
CA SER A 49 -24.28 19.60 -5.20
C SER A 49 -23.25 20.64 -4.75
N ARG A 50 -22.03 20.21 -4.37
CA ARG A 50 -20.94 21.12 -3.98
C ARG A 50 -20.46 21.96 -5.16
N LEU A 51 -20.33 21.36 -6.35
CA LEU A 51 -19.95 22.07 -7.57
C LEU A 51 -21.00 23.09 -8.01
N GLN A 52 -22.28 22.74 -7.92
CA GLN A 52 -23.36 23.68 -8.23
C GLN A 52 -23.40 24.86 -7.26
N ARG A 53 -23.16 24.60 -5.98
CA ARG A 53 -23.10 25.66 -4.96
C ARG A 53 -21.92 26.61 -5.20
N ALA A 54 -20.71 26.08 -5.45
CA ALA A 54 -19.53 26.90 -5.75
C ALA A 54 -19.70 27.77 -7.01
N LYS A 55 -20.43 27.26 -8.02
CA LYS A 55 -20.79 28.05 -9.22
C LYS A 55 -21.78 29.18 -8.91
N ALA A 56 -22.76 28.92 -8.05
CA ALA A 56 -23.77 29.90 -7.66
C ALA A 56 -23.20 31.01 -6.75
N GLU A 57 -22.24 30.67 -5.90
CA GLU A 57 -21.58 31.58 -4.96
C GLU A 57 -20.48 32.42 -5.65
N GLN A 58 -20.18 32.19 -6.94
CA GLN A 58 -19.07 32.81 -7.68
C GLN A 58 -17.72 32.69 -6.94
N GLU A 59 -17.61 31.69 -6.04
CA GLU A 59 -16.44 31.39 -5.20
C GLU A 59 -15.36 30.59 -5.94
N LEU A 60 -15.48 30.41 -7.27
CA LEU A 60 -14.46 29.74 -8.08
C LEU A 60 -13.19 30.59 -8.30
N SER A 61 -12.84 31.44 -7.33
CA SER A 61 -11.51 32.02 -7.18
C SER A 61 -10.72 31.18 -6.19
N SER A 62 -10.58 29.87 -6.44
CA SER A 62 -9.46 29.14 -5.82
C SER A 62 -8.19 29.81 -6.31
N THR A 63 -7.41 30.37 -5.38
CA THR A 63 -6.11 30.95 -5.74
C THR A 63 -5.24 29.83 -6.33
N ASN A 64 -4.28 30.19 -7.19
CA ASN A 64 -3.34 29.20 -7.73
C ASN A 64 -2.73 28.36 -6.59
N ASP A 65 -2.37 29.01 -5.48
CA ASP A 65 -1.80 28.35 -4.29
C ASP A 65 -2.69 27.25 -3.70
N GLU A 66 -4.02 27.45 -3.63
CA GLU A 66 -4.93 26.43 -3.11
C GLU A 66 -5.02 25.22 -4.05
N ILE A 67 -5.08 25.46 -5.36
CA ILE A 67 -5.10 24.39 -6.37
C ILE A 67 -3.79 23.60 -6.32
N HIS A 68 -2.65 24.30 -6.24
CA HIS A 68 -1.34 23.69 -6.12
C HIS A 68 -1.22 22.85 -4.84
N SER A 69 -1.70 23.37 -3.70
CA SER A 69 -1.73 22.61 -2.44
C SER A 69 -2.55 21.32 -2.56
N ILE A 70 -3.76 21.40 -3.13
CA ILE A 70 -4.63 20.23 -3.31
C ILE A 70 -3.98 19.20 -4.23
N MET A 71 -3.30 19.65 -5.29
CA MET A 71 -2.59 18.76 -6.22
C MET A 71 -1.41 18.07 -5.54
N ILE A 72 -0.62 18.79 -4.74
CA ILE A 72 0.47 18.20 -3.95
C ILE A 72 -0.08 17.16 -2.98
N ASP A 73 -1.12 17.49 -2.22
CA ASP A 73 -1.75 16.57 -1.27
C ASP A 73 -2.24 15.29 -1.95
N PHE A 74 -2.86 15.43 -3.13
CA PHE A 74 -3.30 14.28 -3.92
C PHE A 74 -2.13 13.40 -4.36
N LEU A 75 -1.05 13.98 -4.87
CA LEU A 75 0.13 13.23 -5.33
C LEU A 75 0.83 12.52 -4.16
N VAL A 76 0.96 13.18 -3.01
CA VAL A 76 1.52 12.58 -1.77
C VAL A 76 0.67 11.40 -1.29
N LEU A 77 -0.66 11.54 -1.31
CA LEU A 77 -1.55 10.44 -0.96
C LEU A 77 -1.37 9.26 -1.93
N LEU A 78 -1.30 9.53 -3.23
CA LEU A 78 -1.16 8.50 -4.25
C LEU A 78 0.18 7.76 -4.13
N GLU A 79 1.26 8.48 -3.86
CA GLU A 79 2.58 7.90 -3.60
C GLU A 79 2.59 7.03 -2.34
N THR A 80 1.96 7.50 -1.26
CA THR A 80 1.81 6.72 -0.01
C THR A 80 1.06 5.42 -0.26
N CYS A 81 -0.06 5.48 -0.98
CA CYS A 81 -0.85 4.30 -1.35
C CYS A 81 -0.05 3.32 -2.23
N LEU A 82 0.72 3.83 -3.19
CA LEU A 82 1.58 3.00 -4.05
C LEU A 82 2.66 2.28 -3.23
N ALA A 83 3.36 3.01 -2.35
CA ALA A 83 4.38 2.43 -1.48
C ALA A 83 3.81 1.33 -0.57
N GLN A 84 2.62 1.56 0.01
CA GLN A 84 1.91 0.57 0.82
C GLN A 84 1.56 -0.69 0.00
N ALA A 85 0.93 -0.52 -1.16
CA ALA A 85 0.54 -1.63 -2.02
C ALA A 85 1.75 -2.46 -2.51
N MET A 86 2.87 -1.80 -2.84
CA MET A 86 4.12 -2.48 -3.21
C MET A 86 4.68 -3.29 -2.03
N ASN A 87 4.71 -2.72 -0.83
CA ASN A 87 5.18 -3.41 0.36
C ASN A 87 4.30 -4.63 0.71
N GLU A 88 2.98 -4.49 0.64
CA GLU A 88 2.05 -5.61 0.86
C GLU A 88 2.26 -6.75 -0.15
N GLN A 89 2.50 -6.43 -1.42
CA GLN A 89 2.81 -7.44 -2.43
C GLN A 89 4.16 -8.13 -2.18
N LEU A 90 5.18 -7.39 -1.74
CA LEU A 90 6.47 -7.97 -1.38
C LEU A 90 6.33 -8.92 -0.19
N VAL A 91 5.62 -8.50 0.87
CA VAL A 91 5.33 -9.36 2.03
C VAL A 91 4.59 -10.61 1.59
N LYS A 92 3.54 -10.47 0.77
CA LYS A 92 2.77 -11.61 0.25
C LYS A 92 3.63 -12.59 -0.53
N LYS A 93 4.47 -12.10 -1.46
CA LYS A 93 5.38 -12.95 -2.25
C LYS A 93 6.43 -13.64 -1.38
N VAL A 94 6.95 -12.96 -0.36
CA VAL A 94 7.94 -13.54 0.57
C VAL A 94 7.31 -14.66 1.41
N VAL A 95 6.07 -14.47 1.88
CA VAL A 95 5.30 -15.47 2.60
C VAL A 95 4.99 -16.68 1.70
N GLU A 96 4.48 -16.44 0.49
CA GLU A 96 4.12 -17.50 -0.46
C GLU A 96 5.34 -18.29 -0.94
N HIS A 97 6.49 -17.66 -1.16
CA HIS A 97 7.66 -18.34 -1.74
C HIS A 97 8.58 -19.01 -0.71
N ASN A 98 8.66 -18.53 0.54
CA ASN A 98 9.63 -19.06 1.52
C ASN A 98 8.99 -19.86 2.67
N LEU A 99 7.72 -19.63 2.99
CA LEU A 99 7.10 -20.24 4.16
C LEU A 99 6.17 -21.41 3.79
N MET A 100 5.59 -21.41 2.59
CA MET A 100 4.70 -22.50 2.12
C MET A 100 5.34 -23.89 2.16
N PRO A 101 6.59 -24.10 1.69
CA PRO A 101 7.22 -25.43 1.74
C PRO A 101 7.45 -25.92 3.17
N THR A 102 7.65 -25.00 4.12
CA THR A 102 7.85 -25.32 5.54
C THR A 102 6.51 -25.56 6.25
N ILE A 103 5.44 -24.87 5.82
CA ILE A 103 4.07 -25.07 6.32
C ILE A 103 3.53 -26.44 5.88
N ASP A 104 3.83 -26.90 4.67
CA ASP A 104 3.40 -28.22 4.17
C ASP A 104 4.02 -29.39 4.95
N HIS A 105 5.08 -29.14 5.72
CA HIS A 105 5.71 -30.15 6.60
C HIS A 105 5.20 -30.09 8.04
N ILE A 106 4.32 -29.13 8.38
CA ILE A 106 3.71 -29.05 9.70
C ILE A 106 2.50 -29.99 9.72
N ASP A 107 2.58 -31.01 10.58
CA ASP A 107 1.45 -31.91 10.83
C ASP A 107 0.28 -31.11 11.43
N THR A 108 -0.75 -30.89 10.60
CA THR A 108 -1.97 -30.17 10.97
C THR A 108 -2.86 -30.97 11.94
N GLN A 109 -2.57 -32.25 12.20
CA GLN A 109 -3.19 -33.03 13.28
C GLN A 109 -2.54 -32.76 14.64
N ALA A 110 -1.26 -32.38 14.67
CA ALA A 110 -0.52 -32.08 15.90
C ALA A 110 -0.48 -30.57 16.23
N CYS A 111 -0.63 -29.71 15.22
CA CYS A 111 -0.62 -28.26 15.36
C CYS A 111 -1.87 -27.63 14.74
N ASP A 112 -2.67 -26.96 15.59
CA ASP A 112 -3.85 -26.22 15.15
C ASP A 112 -3.50 -25.18 14.06
N SER A 113 -4.28 -25.20 12.97
CA SER A 113 -4.12 -24.32 11.81
C SER A 113 -4.21 -22.82 12.14
N ALA A 114 -4.94 -22.43 13.18
CA ALA A 114 -4.95 -21.04 13.68
C ALA A 114 -3.62 -20.69 14.35
N THR A 115 -3.05 -21.60 15.14
CA THR A 115 -1.73 -21.46 15.75
C THR A 115 -0.61 -21.36 14.71
N VAL A 116 -0.66 -22.17 13.64
CA VAL A 116 0.30 -22.09 12.52
C VAL A 116 0.23 -20.74 11.82
N ARG A 117 -0.97 -20.31 11.41
CA ARG A 117 -1.17 -19.01 10.74
C ARG A 117 -0.72 -17.83 11.61
N ALA A 118 -1.05 -17.85 12.89
CA ALA A 118 -0.66 -16.79 13.81
C ALA A 118 0.87 -16.74 14.01
N SER A 119 1.54 -17.89 13.98
CA SER A 119 3.00 -18.00 14.09
C SER A 119 3.71 -17.51 12.82
N VAL A 120 3.17 -17.81 11.64
CA VAL A 120 3.65 -17.29 10.35
C VAL A 120 3.61 -15.77 10.33
N VAL A 121 2.45 -15.17 10.62
CA VAL A 121 2.30 -13.71 10.67
C VAL A 121 3.29 -13.07 11.66
N SER A 122 3.54 -13.73 12.80
CA SER A 122 4.42 -13.20 13.84
C SER A 122 5.91 -13.35 13.52
N ALA A 123 6.29 -14.41 12.80
CA ALA A 123 7.63 -14.59 12.28
C ALA A 123 7.94 -13.61 11.15
N THR A 124 6.95 -13.32 10.29
CA THR A 124 7.07 -12.33 9.21
C THR A 124 7.21 -10.90 9.73
N ASN A 125 6.50 -10.54 10.81
CA ASN A 125 6.59 -9.21 11.41
C ASN A 125 7.89 -8.98 12.21
N LYS A 126 8.61 -10.04 12.57
CA LYS A 126 9.94 -9.94 13.19
C LYS A 126 11.00 -9.81 12.10
N ASN A 127 11.12 -8.60 11.55
CA ASN A 127 12.20 -8.20 10.65
C ASN A 127 13.55 -8.50 11.29
N SER A 128 14.15 -9.62 10.88
CA SER A 128 15.51 -9.98 11.24
C SER A 128 16.41 -9.45 10.14
N THR A 129 17.45 -8.69 10.51
CA THR A 129 18.45 -8.12 9.59
C THR A 129 19.22 -9.18 8.80
N ASP A 130 19.04 -10.46 9.15
CA ASP A 130 19.55 -11.62 8.44
C ASP A 130 18.41 -12.34 7.71
N ASN A 131 18.39 -12.19 6.38
CA ASN A 131 17.39 -12.76 5.48
C ASN A 131 17.70 -14.22 5.07
N SER A 132 18.68 -14.88 5.70
CA SER A 132 18.95 -16.29 5.40
C SER A 132 17.72 -17.16 5.61
N VAL A 133 17.53 -18.14 4.73
CA VAL A 133 16.37 -19.06 4.76
C VAL A 133 16.32 -19.82 6.09
N GLN A 134 17.49 -20.24 6.60
CA GLN A 134 17.65 -20.93 7.87
C GLN A 134 17.13 -20.09 9.05
N HIS A 135 17.50 -18.80 9.10
CA HIS A 135 17.11 -17.91 10.20
C HIS A 135 15.61 -17.65 10.24
N ARG A 136 14.96 -17.59 9.07
CA ARG A 136 13.51 -17.43 8.95
C ARG A 136 12.75 -18.69 9.37
N GLN A 137 13.24 -19.88 9.03
CA GLN A 137 12.70 -21.15 9.51
C GLN A 137 12.83 -21.27 11.03
N ASP A 138 13.99 -20.97 11.59
CA ASP A 138 14.22 -20.99 13.04
C ASP A 138 13.30 -20.01 13.78
N THR A 139 13.04 -18.85 13.19
CA THR A 139 12.12 -17.85 13.76
C THR A 139 10.68 -18.33 13.72
N LEU A 140 10.26 -18.97 12.61
CA LEU A 140 8.95 -19.60 12.50
C LEU A 140 8.77 -20.72 13.54
N TYR A 141 9.75 -21.61 13.66
CA TYR A 141 9.70 -22.71 14.63
C TYR A 141 9.67 -22.21 16.07
N LYS A 142 10.43 -21.16 16.40
CA LYS A 142 10.37 -20.52 17.73
C LYS A 142 8.99 -19.95 18.03
N GLU A 143 8.34 -19.30 17.07
CA GLU A 143 7.00 -18.75 17.29
C GLU A 143 5.93 -19.84 17.36
N LEU A 144 6.06 -20.91 16.56
CA LEU A 144 5.23 -22.11 16.67
C LEU A 144 5.34 -22.72 18.06
N LEU A 145 6.56 -23.00 18.54
CA LEU A 145 6.79 -23.61 19.85
C LEU A 145 6.30 -22.75 21.02
N LYS A 146 6.35 -21.41 20.90
CA LYS A 146 5.79 -20.51 21.93
C LYS A 146 4.28 -20.57 22.04
N ARG A 147 3.61 -20.82 20.91
CA ARG A 147 2.14 -20.80 20.82
C ARG A 147 1.54 -22.20 20.88
N TRP A 148 2.34 -23.22 20.65
CA TRP A 148 1.92 -24.61 20.71
C TRP A 148 1.56 -24.99 22.14
N LYS A 149 0.31 -25.36 22.34
CA LYS A 149 -0.20 -25.98 23.57
C LYS A 149 -0.56 -27.42 23.21
N PRO A 150 0.37 -28.40 23.39
CA PRO A 150 0.06 -29.79 23.10
C PRO A 150 -1.07 -30.25 24.01
N ASP A 151 -2.07 -30.90 23.42
CA ASP A 151 -3.16 -31.49 24.19
C ASP A 151 -2.62 -32.68 24.98
N LYS A 152 -3.00 -32.81 26.26
CA LYS A 152 -2.40 -33.80 27.19
C LYS A 152 -2.63 -35.26 26.77
N ASN A 153 -3.49 -35.48 25.78
CA ASN A 153 -3.84 -36.79 25.24
C ASN A 153 -3.05 -37.16 23.96
N TYR A 154 -2.12 -36.32 23.50
CA TYR A 154 -1.31 -36.63 22.32
C TYR A 154 -0.16 -37.57 22.71
N GLN A 155 -0.42 -38.88 22.67
CA GLN A 155 0.63 -39.89 22.78
C GLN A 155 1.42 -39.91 21.47
N ILE A 156 2.70 -39.54 21.57
CA ILE A 156 3.67 -39.71 20.49
C ILE A 156 3.95 -41.22 20.41
N ASN A 157 3.55 -41.85 19.31
CA ASN A 157 3.87 -43.24 18.98
C ASN A 157 4.97 -43.25 17.90
#